data_AF-A0A959T654-F1
#
_entry.id   AF-A0A959T654-F1
#
_cell.length_a   1.000
_cell.length_b   1.000
_cell.length_c   1.000
_cell.angle_alpha   90.00
_cell.angle_beta   90.00
_cell.angle_gamma   90.00
#
_symmetry.space_group_name_H-M   'P 1'
#
loop_
_entity.id
_entity.type
_entity.pdbx_description
1 polymer ?
#
loop_
_entity_poly.entity_id
_entity_poly.type
_entity_poly.pdbx_seq_one_letter_code
_entity_poly.pdbx_strand_id
1 'polypeptide(L)'
;MQSQIAATRYFDTWRLGERGTLKFDGAQLPVATANTGPFFLGRENSISDPVTGDLLFSAGNNWLHEADGDTMVGSLGLYTLPEAMIPHPGNNDLFYVLSEVPGARYSYTLVDMSMNGGQGAVVPGVKEIAFGPAMVSTRMQVFSSPN
;
A
#
# COMPACT_ATOMS: atom_id res chain seq x y z
N MET A 1 -10.80 -9.20 -29.21
CA MET A 1 -10.31 -8.79 -27.88
C MET A 1 -8.81 -8.60 -28.00
N GLN A 2 -8.36 -7.34 -27.98
CA GLN A 2 -6.95 -7.02 -28.08
C GLN A 2 -6.34 -7.34 -26.70
N SER A 3 -5.57 -8.42 -26.61
CA SER A 3 -4.86 -8.78 -25.38
C SER A 3 -3.86 -7.68 -25.09
N GLN A 4 -4.15 -6.84 -24.09
CA GLN A 4 -3.19 -5.91 -23.51
C GLN A 4 -1.92 -6.71 -23.18
N ILE A 5 -0.82 -6.31 -23.80
CA ILE A 5 0.50 -6.97 -23.73
C ILE A 5 0.94 -7.00 -22.26
N ALA A 6 1.55 -8.11 -21.84
CA ALA A 6 1.81 -8.54 -20.47
C ALA A 6 2.67 -7.58 -19.61
N ALA A 7 2.11 -6.43 -19.24
CA ALA A 7 2.53 -5.65 -18.08
C ALA A 7 1.70 -6.11 -16.88
N THR A 8 2.33 -6.21 -15.71
CA THR A 8 1.68 -6.60 -14.46
C THR A 8 0.57 -5.59 -14.10
N ARG A 9 -0.70 -6.02 -14.20
CA ARG A 9 -1.91 -5.18 -14.05
C ARG A 9 -2.31 -4.86 -12.61
N TYR A 10 -1.35 -4.94 -11.68
CA TYR A 10 -1.60 -4.63 -10.26
C TYR A 10 -1.98 -3.15 -10.03
N PHE A 11 -1.88 -2.30 -11.05
CA PHE A 11 -2.16 -0.87 -10.99
C PHE A 11 -3.28 -0.44 -11.95
N ASP A 12 -4.17 -1.37 -12.32
CA ASP A 12 -5.30 -1.06 -13.23
C ASP A 12 -6.38 -0.21 -12.55
N THR A 13 -6.59 -0.39 -11.25
CA THR A 13 -7.55 0.37 -10.47
C THR A 13 -6.83 1.23 -9.43
N TRP A 14 -6.91 2.54 -9.63
CA TRP A 14 -6.35 3.57 -8.73
C TRP A 14 -7.45 4.14 -7.85
N ARG A 15 -7.35 3.90 -6.54
CA ARG A 15 -8.27 4.43 -5.54
C ARG A 15 -7.74 5.78 -5.04
N LEU A 16 -8.41 6.89 -5.40
CA LEU A 16 -8.01 8.26 -5.07
C LEU A 16 -8.84 8.83 -3.90
N GLY A 17 -8.77 8.16 -2.75
CA GLY A 17 -9.52 8.56 -1.54
C GLY A 17 -11.01 8.76 -1.80
N GLU A 18 -11.55 9.91 -1.40
CA GLU A 18 -12.96 10.29 -1.57
C GLU A 18 -13.32 10.74 -3.00
N ARG A 19 -12.32 11.04 -3.83
CA ARG A 19 -12.55 11.77 -5.10
C ARG A 19 -13.01 10.84 -6.21
N GLY A 20 -12.56 9.60 -6.19
CA GLY A 20 -13.00 8.60 -7.14
C GLY A 20 -12.01 7.46 -7.31
N THR A 21 -12.44 6.51 -8.12
CA THR A 21 -11.63 5.40 -8.61
C THR A 21 -11.37 5.65 -10.09
N LEU A 22 -10.11 5.52 -10.49
CA LEU A 22 -9.70 5.60 -11.89
C LEU A 22 -9.32 4.19 -12.36
N LYS A 23 -10.03 3.66 -13.37
CA LYS A 23 -9.80 2.32 -13.93
C LYS A 23 -9.16 2.42 -15.32
N PHE A 24 -8.05 1.73 -15.51
CA PHE A 24 -7.26 1.62 -16.74
C PHE A 24 -7.49 0.25 -17.40
N ASP A 25 -8.73 -0.01 -17.85
CA ASP A 25 -9.17 -1.31 -18.41
C ASP A 25 -8.68 -1.61 -19.84
N GLY A 26 -7.81 -0.76 -20.40
CA GLY A 26 -7.33 -0.88 -21.77
C GLY A 26 -8.28 -0.35 -22.84
N ALA A 27 -9.42 0.24 -22.47
CA ALA A 27 -10.17 1.13 -23.35
C ALA A 27 -9.39 2.46 -23.54
N GLN A 28 -9.68 3.21 -24.61
CA GLN A 28 -8.86 4.37 -25.00
C GLN A 28 -8.78 5.49 -23.95
N LEU A 29 -9.69 5.54 -22.98
CA LEU A 29 -9.66 6.50 -21.88
C LEU A 29 -9.95 5.80 -20.55
N PRO A 30 -9.24 6.18 -19.47
CA PRO A 30 -9.54 5.68 -18.13
C PRO A 30 -10.98 6.03 -17.71
N VAL A 31 -11.64 5.11 -17.03
CA VAL A 31 -13.00 5.31 -16.49
C VAL A 31 -12.89 5.85 -15.07
N ALA A 32 -13.53 6.99 -14.80
CA ALA A 32 -13.60 7.58 -13.47
C ALA A 32 -14.96 7.34 -12.82
N THR A 33 -14.97 6.82 -11.60
CA THR A 33 -16.18 6.58 -10.80
C THR A 33 -16.06 7.28 -9.46
N ALA A 34 -17.08 8.02 -9.04
CA ALA A 34 -17.08 8.64 -7.71
C ALA A 34 -17.14 7.56 -6.61
N ASN A 35 -16.34 7.73 -5.56
CA ASN A 35 -16.38 6.82 -4.41
C ASN A 35 -17.46 7.28 -3.43
N THR A 36 -18.18 6.33 -2.84
CA THR A 36 -19.14 6.59 -1.77
C THR A 36 -18.74 5.79 -0.53
N GLY A 37 -18.35 6.46 0.56
CA GLY A 37 -17.97 5.80 1.81
C GLY A 37 -17.05 6.67 2.70
N PRO A 38 -16.89 6.33 4.00
CA PRO A 38 -16.02 7.06 4.92
C PRO A 38 -14.54 6.77 4.59
N PHE A 39 -13.76 7.78 4.22
CA PHE A 39 -12.35 7.58 3.86
C PHE A 39 -11.40 8.69 4.28
N PHE A 40 -10.13 8.32 4.45
CA PHE A 40 -9.09 9.19 5.01
C PHE A 40 -8.21 9.78 3.90
N LEU A 41 -8.05 11.11 3.93
CA LEU A 41 -7.17 11.90 3.04
C LEU A 41 -5.70 11.55 3.28
N GLY A 42 -4.91 11.18 2.26
CA GLY A 42 -3.48 10.91 2.51
C GLY A 42 -2.63 10.40 1.34
N ARG A 43 -1.50 9.76 1.69
CA ARG A 43 -0.69 8.98 0.73
C ARG A 43 -1.44 7.71 0.38
N GLU A 44 -1.87 7.63 -0.86
CA GLU A 44 -2.79 6.59 -1.35
C GLU A 44 -2.05 5.66 -2.30
N ASN A 45 -2.19 4.37 -2.04
CA ASN A 45 -1.75 3.32 -2.94
C ASN A 45 -2.89 2.31 -3.10
N SER A 46 -2.99 1.65 -4.25
CA SER A 46 -3.94 0.55 -4.46
C SER A 46 -3.32 -0.59 -5.26
N ILE A 47 -3.79 -1.80 -4.98
CA ILE A 47 -3.42 -3.02 -5.70
C ILE A 47 -4.69 -3.60 -6.33
N SER A 48 -4.58 -3.98 -7.61
CA SER A 48 -5.65 -4.61 -8.38
C SER A 48 -5.32 -6.06 -8.72
N ASP A 49 -6.35 -6.86 -8.98
CA ASP A 49 -6.19 -8.21 -9.51
C ASP A 49 -5.55 -8.11 -10.90
N PRO A 50 -4.42 -8.79 -11.15
CA PRO A 50 -3.68 -8.64 -12.40
C PRO A 50 -4.36 -9.32 -13.61
N VAL A 51 -5.44 -10.08 -13.38
CA VAL A 51 -6.26 -10.77 -14.39
C VAL A 51 -7.52 -9.97 -14.69
N THR A 52 -8.26 -9.54 -13.66
CA THR A 52 -9.55 -8.85 -13.83
C THR A 52 -9.45 -7.32 -13.82
N GLY A 53 -8.38 -6.79 -13.23
CA GLY A 53 -8.19 -5.36 -13.00
C GLY A 53 -9.05 -4.80 -11.88
N ASP A 54 -9.74 -5.63 -11.09
CA ASP A 54 -10.56 -5.18 -9.96
C ASP A 54 -9.71 -4.85 -8.74
N LEU A 55 -10.16 -3.90 -7.91
CA LEU A 55 -9.44 -3.54 -6.69
C LEU A 55 -9.38 -4.75 -5.74
N LEU A 56 -8.17 -5.08 -5.26
CA LEU A 56 -7.98 -6.06 -4.18
C LEU A 56 -7.99 -5.35 -2.83
N PHE A 57 -7.14 -4.35 -2.66
CA PHE A 57 -7.06 -3.56 -1.44
C PHE A 57 -6.36 -2.22 -1.71
N SER A 58 -6.51 -1.30 -0.77
CA SER A 58 -5.83 0.00 -0.80
C SER A 58 -5.18 0.33 0.53
N ALA A 59 -4.21 1.25 0.49
CA ALA A 59 -3.53 1.76 1.67
C ALA A 59 -3.64 3.29 1.66
N GLY A 60 -4.02 3.86 2.80
CA GLY A 60 -4.23 5.30 2.97
C GLY A 60 -3.90 5.74 4.38
N ASN A 61 -2.85 6.55 4.55
CA ASN A 61 -2.27 6.82 5.87
C ASN A 61 -2.05 5.50 6.65
N ASN A 62 -2.36 5.50 7.94
CA ASN A 62 -2.15 4.41 8.88
C ASN A 62 -3.10 3.21 8.69
N TRP A 63 -3.76 3.09 7.53
CA TRP A 63 -4.83 2.13 7.30
C TRP A 63 -4.65 1.32 6.02
N LEU A 64 -4.94 0.03 6.12
CA LEU A 64 -5.21 -0.85 4.99
C LEU A 64 -6.72 -1.04 4.88
N HIS A 65 -7.20 -1.03 3.64
CA HIS A 65 -8.62 -1.12 3.32
C HIS A 65 -8.88 -2.23 2.32
N GLU A 66 -9.95 -2.98 2.56
CA GLU A 66 -10.48 -4.00 1.67
C GLU A 66 -11.06 -3.34 0.39
N ALA A 67 -11.44 -4.15 -0.60
CA ALA A 67 -11.94 -3.66 -1.88
C ALA A 67 -13.26 -2.88 -1.77
N ASP A 68 -14.12 -3.27 -0.83
CA ASP A 68 -15.39 -2.57 -0.50
C ASP A 68 -15.15 -1.28 0.29
N GLY A 69 -13.98 -1.19 0.92
CA GLY A 69 -13.46 -0.05 1.62
C GLY A 69 -13.42 -0.16 3.14
N ASP A 70 -13.86 -1.28 3.69
CA ASP A 70 -13.75 -1.54 5.11
C ASP A 70 -12.28 -1.66 5.54
N THR A 71 -12.02 -1.47 6.83
CA THR A 71 -10.65 -1.59 7.35
C THR A 71 -10.22 -3.05 7.40
N MET A 72 -9.10 -3.35 6.74
CA MET A 72 -8.55 -4.70 6.67
C MET A 72 -8.11 -5.19 8.06
N VAL A 73 -8.39 -6.47 8.33
CA VAL A 73 -7.99 -7.13 9.59
C VAL A 73 -6.48 -7.05 9.78
N GLY A 74 -6.08 -6.55 10.96
CA GLY A 74 -4.67 -6.42 11.32
C GLY A 74 -3.94 -5.24 10.67
N SER A 75 -4.69 -4.28 10.11
CA SER A 75 -4.23 -3.00 9.52
C SER A 75 -3.03 -2.36 10.21
N LEU A 76 -2.34 -1.45 9.52
CA LEU A 76 -1.12 -0.78 9.97
C LEU A 76 -1.27 -0.11 11.36
N GLY A 77 -0.15 0.08 12.03
CA GLY A 77 -0.08 0.81 13.30
C GLY A 77 -0.29 2.31 13.11
N LEU A 78 -0.58 2.99 14.23
CA LEU A 78 -0.72 4.45 14.23
C LEU A 78 0.57 5.11 13.72
N TYR A 79 0.37 6.12 12.89
CA TYR A 79 1.38 6.94 12.22
C TYR A 79 2.24 6.23 11.16
N THR A 80 1.97 4.96 10.84
CA THR A 80 2.66 4.25 9.75
C THR A 80 2.14 4.75 8.39
N LEU A 81 3.00 5.33 7.56
CA LEU A 81 2.63 5.93 6.29
C LEU A 81 3.02 5.02 5.11
N PRO A 82 2.06 4.40 4.40
CA PRO A 82 2.35 3.52 3.27
C PRO A 82 2.92 4.33 2.12
N GLU A 83 4.01 3.82 1.55
CA GLU A 83 4.77 4.43 0.47
C GLU A 83 4.61 3.67 -0.83
N ALA A 84 4.63 2.34 -0.76
CA ALA A 84 4.50 1.48 -1.93
C ALA A 84 3.90 0.13 -1.54
N MET A 85 3.27 -0.52 -2.52
CA MET A 85 2.79 -1.88 -2.39
C MET A 85 3.36 -2.72 -3.53
N ILE A 86 3.91 -3.89 -3.19
CA ILE A 86 4.68 -4.73 -4.10
C ILE A 86 4.17 -6.18 -4.00
N PRO A 87 3.73 -6.79 -5.11
CA PRO A 87 3.40 -8.21 -5.14
C PRO A 87 4.58 -9.09 -4.71
N HIS A 88 4.32 -10.13 -3.95
CA HIS A 88 5.34 -11.06 -3.50
C HIS A 88 5.88 -11.89 -4.69
N PRO A 89 7.20 -12.04 -4.84
CA PRO A 89 7.76 -12.89 -5.88
C PRO A 89 7.42 -14.35 -5.59
N GLY A 90 6.57 -14.95 -6.43
CA GLY A 90 6.23 -16.38 -6.34
C GLY A 90 4.99 -16.72 -5.51
N ASN A 91 4.26 -15.73 -5.00
CA ASN A 91 2.93 -15.96 -4.45
C ASN A 91 2.01 -14.79 -4.82
N ASN A 92 0.96 -15.06 -5.59
CA ASN A 92 0.05 -14.05 -6.11
C ASN A 92 -0.93 -13.50 -5.06
N ASP A 93 -1.08 -14.18 -3.93
CA ASP A 93 -1.95 -13.75 -2.84
C ASP A 93 -1.23 -12.86 -1.82
N LEU A 94 0.11 -12.80 -1.89
CA LEU A 94 0.92 -12.07 -0.93
C LEU A 94 1.41 -10.73 -1.48
N PHE A 95 1.37 -9.70 -0.64
CA PHE A 95 1.80 -8.35 -0.98
C PHE A 95 2.60 -7.71 0.15
N TYR A 96 3.74 -7.11 -0.17
CA TYR A 96 4.48 -6.25 0.73
C TYR A 96 3.89 -4.85 0.70
N VAL A 97 3.55 -4.32 1.87
CA VAL A 97 3.24 -2.91 2.09
C VAL A 97 4.45 -2.26 2.71
N LEU A 98 5.16 -1.44 1.94
CA LEU A 98 6.29 -0.66 2.42
C LEU A 98 5.77 0.64 3.02
N SER A 99 6.24 0.95 4.23
CA SER A 99 5.77 2.12 4.96
C SER A 99 6.93 2.88 5.60
N GLU A 100 6.80 4.19 5.67
CA GLU A 100 7.56 5.03 6.59
C GLU A 100 6.95 4.93 8.00
N VAL A 101 7.79 4.83 9.03
CA VAL A 101 7.34 4.88 10.44
C VAL A 101 8.00 6.09 11.10
N PRO A 102 7.26 6.94 11.85
CA PRO A 102 7.83 8.15 12.43
C PRO A 102 8.98 7.82 13.37
N GLY A 103 10.10 8.53 13.18
CA GLY A 103 11.33 8.28 13.94
C GLY A 103 12.10 7.02 13.55
N ALA A 104 11.54 6.15 12.70
CA ALA A 104 12.13 4.87 12.30
C ALA A 104 11.92 4.60 10.80
N ARG A 105 12.75 5.24 9.97
CA ARG A 105 13.12 4.84 8.59
C ARG A 105 12.00 4.16 7.78
N TYR A 106 12.11 2.87 7.49
CA TYR A 106 11.13 2.15 6.68
C TYR A 106 10.85 0.78 7.30
N SER A 107 9.62 0.30 7.14
CA SER A 107 9.19 -1.02 7.52
C SER A 107 8.38 -1.67 6.40
N TYR A 108 8.24 -2.99 6.46
CA TYR A 108 7.28 -3.69 5.62
C TYR A 108 6.27 -4.45 6.46
N THR A 109 5.05 -4.52 5.96
CA THR A 109 3.98 -5.39 6.46
C THR A 109 3.60 -6.34 5.33
N LEU A 110 3.37 -7.62 5.64
CA LEU A 110 2.92 -8.60 4.66
C LEU A 110 1.39 -8.75 4.75
N VAL A 111 0.72 -8.55 3.62
CA VAL A 111 -0.71 -8.79 3.44
C VAL A 111 -0.90 -10.08 2.67
N ASP A 112 -1.87 -10.89 3.09
CA ASP A 112 -2.29 -12.11 2.40
C ASP A 112 -3.76 -12.01 2.03
N MET A 113 -4.05 -11.94 0.73
CA MET A 113 -5.39 -11.81 0.15
C MET A 113 -6.19 -13.12 0.20
N SER A 114 -5.57 -14.26 0.50
CA SER A 114 -6.28 -15.52 0.70
C SER A 114 -6.95 -15.61 2.09
N MET A 115 -6.58 -14.73 3.01
CA MET A 115 -7.12 -14.67 4.37
C MET A 115 -8.47 -13.95 4.44
N ASN A 116 -9.15 -14.06 5.59
CA ASN A 116 -10.42 -13.38 5.88
C ASN A 116 -11.50 -13.63 4.80
N GLY A 117 -11.61 -14.86 4.32
CA GLY A 117 -12.59 -15.22 3.29
C GLY A 117 -12.34 -14.58 1.91
N GLY A 118 -11.09 -14.15 1.63
CA GLY A 118 -10.71 -13.50 0.37
C GLY A 118 -10.68 -11.97 0.44
N GLN A 119 -11.06 -11.38 1.58
CA GLN A 119 -10.94 -9.93 1.81
C GLN A 119 -9.50 -9.50 2.15
N GLY A 120 -8.67 -10.46 2.53
CA GLY A 120 -7.29 -10.25 2.91
C GLY A 120 -7.10 -9.88 4.38
N ALA A 121 -5.89 -10.11 4.88
CA ALA A 121 -5.48 -9.71 6.22
C ALA A 121 -3.97 -9.50 6.30
N VAL A 122 -3.52 -8.77 7.32
CA VAL A 122 -2.10 -8.73 7.67
C VAL A 122 -1.67 -10.08 8.26
N VAL A 123 -0.57 -10.64 7.73
CA VAL A 123 -0.02 -11.91 8.18
C VAL A 123 0.48 -11.77 9.62
N PRO A 124 0.01 -12.62 10.56
CA PRO A 124 0.45 -12.57 11.95
C PRO A 124 1.97 -12.70 12.08
N GLY A 125 2.58 -11.80 12.84
CA GLY A 125 4.04 -11.78 13.07
C GLY A 125 4.86 -11.14 11.94
N VAL A 126 4.23 -10.68 10.86
CA VAL A 126 4.91 -10.00 9.74
C VAL A 126 4.31 -8.60 9.52
N LYS A 127 4.24 -7.83 10.60
CA LYS A 127 3.77 -6.44 10.63
C LYS A 127 4.91 -5.52 11.04
N GLU A 128 5.08 -4.43 10.29
CA GLU A 128 6.03 -3.34 10.58
C GLU A 128 7.46 -3.84 10.84
N ILE A 129 7.90 -4.81 10.04
CA ILE A 129 9.26 -5.35 10.09
C ILE A 129 10.21 -4.29 9.53
N ALA A 130 11.01 -3.68 10.40
CA ALA A 130 11.92 -2.59 10.05
C ALA A 130 13.06 -3.05 9.13
N PHE A 131 13.47 -2.19 8.18
CA PHE A 131 14.63 -2.41 7.32
C PHE A 131 15.42 -1.11 7.03
N GLY A 132 16.71 -1.29 6.70
CA GLY A 132 17.69 -0.20 6.49
C GLY A 132 18.58 0.07 7.72
N PRO A 133 19.73 0.78 7.57
CA PRO A 133 20.57 1.20 8.72
C PRO A 133 19.77 2.04 9.75
N ALA A 134 20.32 2.61 10.84
CA ALA A 134 19.63 3.64 11.64
C ALA A 134 20.15 5.04 11.25
N MET A 135 19.30 6.07 11.08
CA MET A 135 19.75 7.40 10.61
C MET A 135 20.26 8.00 11.89
N VAL A 136 21.53 7.78 12.20
CA VAL A 136 22.16 8.47 13.31
C VAL A 136 22.12 9.93 12.88
N SER A 137 21.23 10.70 13.49
CA SER A 137 21.28 12.16 13.42
C SER A 137 22.61 12.56 14.05
N THR A 138 23.64 12.59 13.23
CA THR A 138 24.93 13.13 13.62
C THR A 138 24.74 14.63 13.53
N ARG A 139 24.08 15.22 14.53
CA ARG A 139 24.26 16.66 14.77
C ARG A 139 25.78 16.85 14.86
N MET A 140 26.34 17.67 13.97
CA MET A 140 27.69 18.17 14.12
C MET A 140 27.83 18.71 15.55
N GLN A 141 28.51 17.96 16.42
CA GLN A 141 29.12 18.56 17.58
C GLN A 141 30.32 19.34 17.05
N VAL A 142 30.17 20.67 17.00
CA VAL A 142 31.31 21.56 16.83
C VAL A 142 32.21 21.31 18.04
N PHE A 143 33.33 20.63 17.85
CA PHE A 143 34.39 20.60 18.84
C PHE A 143 34.97 22.02 18.90
N SER A 144 34.56 22.83 19.88
CA SER A 144 35.36 23.99 20.28
C SER A 144 36.60 23.46 21.00
N SER A 145 37.78 23.65 20.42
CA SER A 145 39.03 23.35 21.12
C SER A 145 39.18 24.31 22.30
N PRO A 146 39.54 23.85 23.50
CA PRO A 146 39.99 24.76 24.55
C PRO A 146 41.33 25.38 24.14
N ASN A 147 41.47 26.69 24.37
CA ASN A 147 42.72 27.45 24.26
C ASN A 147 43.77 26.94 25.28
#